data_AF-J4D5Z4-F1
#
_entry.id   AF-J4D5Z4-F1
#
_cell.length_a   1.000
_cell.length_b   1.000
_cell.length_c   1.000
_cell.angle_alpha   90.00
_cell.angle_beta   90.00
_cell.angle_gamma   90.00
#
_symmetry.space_group_name_H-M   'P 1'
#
loop_
_entity.id
_entity.type
_entity.pdbx_description
1 polymer ?
#
loop_
_entity_poly.entity_id
_entity_poly.type
_entity_poly.pdbx_seq_one_letter_code
_entity_poly.pdbx_strand_id
1 'polypeptide(L)'
;MAPYQKWPIYATKRMVEIIPNLCMEGKRHTVVANVMFHCLGSGILDKEYNTVFRNEYMETLNHLFNNRMKEENGVNSHEGVKELVFSPFNQRLVNEVSPSIYATQRDHLISSLEESLKNFSMYYTDVKENIDLNRMYHSVGVDFVKLIKLLRLEHKLEELSADVINDFFKESIGSREFHKVMEFLQMLMAKKELDMFTPFVKGSVRLVEVLVGVVETESRTVLEQFYRQIPKELHTQCLKFLRSTDPNTGLLIYDWGYSESELILSGNLENVSGQPQRACSRADEETRNNTVLDRVLVNNIASLYSALQTLKTLSKQGVRGSNKNFQNELRSSISVHFEPDIVVISTHRDVFVIDTLIRDSLYKASLYKLLDFVWSSELTKIGHNIMLNMAKLSCQFEEPFRKYNKIVDLNDKRVKKIKVHNEDGAYETSQFRSTGITRNLNGLLQEYNVGVPPRKKWNGMRPIPVERVKYLSIVARGMLSIEYQLRSQGWMPSSICASSSEEKTKIEVYPFDSKRNKGVKDLGSEKNSDPDSVEISEKTEDFL
;
A
#
# COMPACT_ATOMS: atom_id res chain seq x y z
N MET A 1 -10.64 46.05 11.25
CA MET A 1 -11.35 45.17 12.21
C MET A 1 -12.75 44.94 11.66
N ALA A 2 -13.30 43.73 11.77
CA ALA A 2 -14.71 43.50 11.42
C ALA A 2 -15.64 44.21 12.43
N PRO A 3 -16.85 44.66 12.03
CA PRO A 3 -17.79 45.27 12.95
C PRO A 3 -18.29 44.26 13.98
N TYR A 4 -18.51 44.72 15.22
CA TYR A 4 -18.93 43.87 16.33
C TYR A 4 -20.42 43.51 16.20
N GLN A 5 -20.69 42.33 15.63
CA GLN A 5 -22.06 41.87 15.37
C GLN A 5 -22.76 41.48 16.69
N LYS A 6 -24.07 41.78 16.79
CA LYS A 6 -24.87 41.55 18.01
C LYS A 6 -26.12 40.75 17.68
N TRP A 7 -26.47 39.83 18.56
CA TRP A 7 -27.59 38.89 18.41
C TRP A 7 -28.66 39.21 19.48
N PRO A 8 -29.93 39.45 19.10
CA PRO A 8 -31.00 39.72 20.06
C PRO A 8 -31.27 38.55 21.02
N ILE A 9 -31.50 38.83 22.30
CA ILE A 9 -31.90 37.86 23.33
C ILE A 9 -33.26 38.24 23.89
N TYR A 10 -34.18 37.29 23.98
CA TYR A 10 -35.58 37.49 24.40
C TYR A 10 -35.84 36.94 25.82
N ALA A 11 -35.02 37.38 26.79
CA ALA A 11 -34.88 36.78 28.13
C ALA A 11 -36.16 36.67 29.00
N THR A 12 -37.28 37.28 28.61
CA THR A 12 -38.56 37.26 29.34
C THR A 12 -39.64 36.39 28.68
N LYS A 13 -39.33 35.71 27.58
CA LYS A 13 -40.25 34.84 26.84
C LYS A 13 -39.83 33.37 26.91
N ARG A 14 -40.77 32.46 26.66
CA ARG A 14 -40.47 31.03 26.54
C ARG A 14 -39.79 30.69 25.22
N MET A 15 -38.96 29.64 25.17
CA MET A 15 -38.32 29.19 23.92
C MET A 15 -39.36 28.88 22.83
N VAL A 16 -40.47 28.24 23.20
CA VAL A 16 -41.57 27.89 22.28
C VAL A 16 -42.26 29.13 21.69
N GLU A 17 -42.18 30.29 22.34
CA GLU A 17 -42.76 31.55 21.83
C GLU A 17 -41.81 32.29 20.86
N ILE A 18 -40.50 32.06 20.95
CA ILE A 18 -39.48 32.85 20.23
C ILE A 18 -38.79 32.04 19.13
N ILE A 19 -38.41 30.80 19.41
CA ILE A 19 -37.60 29.99 18.50
C ILE A 19 -38.37 29.65 17.21
N PRO A 20 -39.68 29.28 17.23
CA PRO A 20 -40.41 29.05 15.99
C PRO A 20 -40.46 30.30 15.10
N ASN A 21 -40.71 31.48 15.69
CA ASN A 21 -40.72 32.74 14.98
C ASN A 21 -39.34 33.09 14.39
N LEU A 22 -38.27 32.99 15.19
CA LEU A 22 -36.90 33.21 14.73
C LEU A 22 -36.45 32.23 13.65
N CYS A 23 -36.98 31.00 13.65
CA CYS A 23 -36.80 30.03 12.57
C CYS A 23 -37.52 30.49 11.30
N MET A 24 -38.82 30.82 11.36
CA MET A 24 -39.58 31.31 10.20
C MET A 24 -38.99 32.61 9.59
N GLU A 25 -38.40 33.49 10.42
CA GLU A 25 -37.68 34.69 9.98
C GLU A 25 -36.26 34.42 9.41
N GLY A 26 -35.79 33.17 9.39
CA GLY A 26 -34.47 32.81 8.89
C GLY A 26 -33.28 33.23 9.77
N LYS A 27 -33.51 33.67 11.01
CA LYS A 27 -32.50 34.31 11.88
C LYS A 27 -31.60 33.30 12.60
N ARG A 28 -30.87 32.49 11.81
CA ARG A 28 -30.03 31.36 12.24
C ARG A 28 -29.12 31.65 13.45
N HIS A 29 -28.33 32.73 13.42
CA HIS A 29 -27.49 33.15 14.55
C HIS A 29 -28.29 33.53 15.80
N THR A 30 -29.45 34.18 15.63
CA THR A 30 -30.33 34.59 16.75
C THR A 30 -31.02 33.38 17.40
N VAL A 31 -31.38 32.35 16.62
CA VAL A 31 -31.85 31.06 17.17
C VAL A 31 -30.79 30.48 18.10
N VAL A 32 -29.53 30.37 17.64
CA VAL A 32 -28.42 29.86 18.47
C VAL A 32 -28.20 30.72 19.71
N ALA A 33 -28.17 32.05 19.58
CA ALA A 33 -27.97 32.96 20.70
C ALA A 33 -29.03 32.77 21.81
N ASN A 34 -30.30 32.56 21.43
CA ASN A 34 -31.37 32.33 22.41
C ASN A 34 -31.33 30.91 22.99
N VAL A 35 -31.12 29.86 22.18
CA VAL A 35 -30.98 28.49 22.72
C VAL A 35 -29.81 28.39 23.70
N MET A 36 -28.68 29.05 23.40
CA MET A 36 -27.54 29.17 24.32
C MET A 36 -27.90 29.94 25.60
N PHE A 37 -28.63 31.06 25.49
CA PHE A 37 -29.06 31.83 26.66
C PHE A 37 -30.00 31.02 27.57
N HIS A 38 -30.99 30.31 27.01
CA HIS A 38 -31.91 29.50 27.80
C HIS A 38 -31.23 28.26 28.43
N CYS A 39 -30.20 27.71 27.80
CA CYS A 39 -29.45 26.57 28.36
C CYS A 39 -28.38 26.97 29.40
N LEU A 40 -27.72 28.13 29.24
CA LEU A 40 -26.50 28.49 29.98
C LEU A 40 -26.64 29.78 30.82
N GLY A 41 -27.60 30.64 30.50
CA GLY A 41 -27.76 31.97 31.08
C GLY A 41 -28.26 32.00 32.52
N SER A 42 -28.74 30.88 33.05
CA SER A 42 -29.16 30.75 34.47
C SER A 42 -27.98 30.77 35.45
N GLY A 43 -26.77 30.42 34.99
CA GLY A 43 -25.59 30.25 35.86
C GLY A 43 -25.70 29.06 36.84
N ILE A 44 -26.73 28.23 36.72
CA ILE A 44 -27.12 27.21 37.69
C ILE A 44 -26.85 25.82 37.09
N LEU A 45 -25.86 25.10 37.64
CA LEU A 45 -25.48 23.73 37.28
C LEU A 45 -26.44 22.65 37.83
N ASP A 46 -27.69 23.02 38.11
CA ASP A 46 -28.66 22.14 38.77
C ASP A 46 -29.42 21.25 37.77
N LYS A 47 -29.84 20.08 38.26
CA LYS A 47 -30.57 19.06 37.50
C LYS A 47 -31.98 19.51 37.15
N GLU A 48 -32.62 20.31 38.01
CA GLU A 48 -33.97 20.83 37.77
C GLU A 48 -33.97 21.82 36.60
N TYR A 49 -33.06 22.80 36.58
CA TYR A 49 -32.93 23.77 35.48
C TYR A 49 -32.67 23.09 34.13
N ASN A 50 -31.83 22.06 34.13
CA ASN A 50 -31.60 21.24 32.94
C ASN A 50 -32.88 20.53 32.46
N THR A 51 -33.67 19.98 33.38
CA THR A 51 -34.94 19.33 33.07
C THR A 51 -35.96 20.32 32.46
N VAL A 52 -36.02 21.56 32.97
CA VAL A 52 -36.84 22.63 32.40
C VAL A 52 -36.44 22.94 30.96
N PHE A 53 -35.15 23.25 30.71
CA PHE A 53 -34.65 23.55 29.36
C PHE A 53 -34.95 22.42 28.35
N ARG A 54 -34.74 21.17 28.76
CA ARG A 54 -34.97 19.99 27.90
C ARG A 54 -36.43 19.85 27.50
N ASN A 55 -37.34 19.98 28.47
CA ASN A 55 -38.77 19.95 28.22
C ASN A 55 -39.20 21.12 27.31
N GLU A 56 -38.65 22.32 27.52
CA GLU A 56 -38.98 23.51 26.74
C GLU A 56 -38.48 23.41 25.28
N TYR A 57 -37.30 22.83 25.04
CA TYR A 57 -36.79 22.55 23.70
C TYR A 57 -37.60 21.42 23.01
N MET A 58 -38.01 20.38 23.73
CA MET A 58 -38.94 19.37 23.21
C MET A 58 -40.31 19.95 22.82
N GLU A 59 -40.87 20.85 23.64
CA GLU A 59 -42.12 21.55 23.36
C GLU A 59 -41.99 22.46 22.13
N THR A 60 -40.83 23.14 21.99
CA THR A 60 -40.46 23.93 20.80
C THR A 60 -40.40 23.08 19.53
N LEU A 61 -39.79 21.89 19.59
CA LEU A 61 -39.73 20.95 18.46
C LEU A 61 -41.13 20.42 18.09
N ASN A 62 -41.95 20.04 19.07
CA ASN A 62 -43.34 19.64 18.84
C ASN A 62 -44.14 20.78 18.17
N HIS A 63 -44.05 22.01 18.69
CA HIS A 63 -44.71 23.18 18.09
C HIS A 63 -44.28 23.44 16.64
N LEU A 64 -42.99 23.28 16.31
CA LEU A 64 -42.49 23.45 14.95
C LEU A 64 -42.99 22.38 13.98
N PHE A 65 -42.95 21.10 14.37
CA PHE A 65 -43.15 19.98 13.45
C PHE A 65 -44.57 19.37 13.49
N ASN A 66 -45.43 19.75 14.44
CA ASN A 66 -46.80 19.27 14.51
C ASN A 66 -47.68 19.88 13.41
N ASN A 67 -48.32 19.00 12.63
CA ASN A 67 -49.07 19.39 11.43
C ASN A 67 -50.28 20.31 11.69
N ARG A 68 -50.84 20.36 12.91
CA ARG A 68 -51.97 21.25 13.23
C ARG A 68 -51.65 22.74 13.00
N MET A 69 -50.38 23.14 13.20
CA MET A 69 -49.92 24.52 12.97
C MET A 69 -49.75 24.89 11.48
N LYS A 70 -49.91 23.94 10.53
CA LYS A 70 -49.93 24.23 9.08
C LYS A 70 -51.23 24.90 8.63
N GLU A 71 -52.32 24.74 9.39
CA GLU A 71 -53.64 25.27 9.03
C GLU A 71 -53.88 26.68 9.62
N GLU A 72 -53.35 26.97 10.82
CA GLU A 72 -53.48 28.28 11.47
C GLU A 72 -52.55 29.34 10.86
N ASN A 73 -51.32 28.97 10.50
CA ASN A 73 -50.34 29.89 9.90
C ASN A 73 -50.47 29.93 8.37
N GLY A 74 -51.61 30.41 7.88
CA GLY A 74 -51.77 30.75 6.48
C GLY A 74 -50.79 31.84 6.02
N VAL A 75 -50.39 31.77 4.75
CA VAL A 75 -49.37 32.62 4.07
C VAL A 75 -47.91 32.21 4.34
N ASN A 76 -47.24 31.78 3.27
CA ASN A 76 -45.78 31.76 3.10
C ASN A 76 -44.95 31.03 4.18
N SER A 77 -45.30 29.77 4.49
CA SER A 77 -44.31 28.87 5.10
C SER A 77 -43.21 28.55 4.10
N HIS A 78 -42.11 29.32 4.11
CA HIS A 78 -40.91 28.98 3.35
C HIS A 78 -40.45 27.56 3.74
N GLU A 79 -40.22 26.70 2.75
CA GLU A 79 -39.86 25.30 3.01
C GLU A 79 -38.43 25.21 3.55
N GLY A 80 -38.27 24.53 4.68
CA GLY A 80 -36.95 24.21 5.24
C GLY A 80 -36.33 25.24 6.17
N VAL A 81 -37.08 26.23 6.66
CA VAL A 81 -36.57 27.19 7.66
C VAL A 81 -36.89 26.75 9.11
N LYS A 82 -37.73 25.73 9.30
CA LYS A 82 -38.05 25.16 10.63
C LYS A 82 -36.85 24.47 11.25
N GLU A 83 -36.07 23.78 10.42
CA GLU A 83 -34.88 23.01 10.77
C GLU A 83 -33.74 23.89 11.32
N LEU A 84 -33.84 25.23 11.20
CA LEU A 84 -32.95 26.16 11.89
C LEU A 84 -32.94 25.95 13.41
N VAL A 85 -33.97 25.34 14.00
CA VAL A 85 -34.00 24.91 15.41
C VAL A 85 -32.82 24.01 15.80
N PHE A 86 -32.26 23.26 14.84
CA PHE A 86 -31.10 22.39 15.04
C PHE A 86 -29.75 23.13 14.90
N SER A 87 -29.74 24.40 14.46
CA SER A 87 -28.53 25.20 14.30
C SER A 87 -27.59 25.28 15.53
N PRO A 88 -28.05 25.16 16.79
CA PRO A 88 -27.16 25.08 17.96
C PRO A 88 -26.19 23.90 17.96
N PHE A 89 -26.42 22.87 17.12
CA PHE A 89 -25.47 21.78 16.91
C PHE A 89 -24.32 22.15 15.95
N ASN A 90 -24.43 23.23 15.16
CA ASN A 90 -23.35 23.66 14.28
C ASN A 90 -22.25 24.38 15.09
N GLN A 91 -21.13 23.70 15.32
CA GLN A 91 -20.09 24.25 16.21
C GLN A 91 -19.41 25.52 15.68
N ARG A 92 -19.36 25.75 14.37
CA ARG A 92 -18.83 26.99 13.79
C ARG A 92 -19.72 28.17 14.17
N LEU A 93 -21.03 28.02 13.98
CA LEU A 93 -22.05 29.01 14.33
C LEU A 93 -22.10 29.30 15.83
N VAL A 94 -21.95 28.29 16.70
CA VAL A 94 -21.82 28.49 18.15
C VAL A 94 -20.58 29.33 18.48
N ASN A 95 -19.45 29.11 17.81
CA ASN A 95 -18.24 29.93 17.97
C ASN A 95 -18.39 31.35 17.38
N GLU A 96 -19.18 31.55 16.33
CA GLU A 96 -19.53 32.89 15.79
C GLU A 96 -20.44 33.67 16.75
N VAL A 97 -21.38 32.99 17.40
CA VAL A 97 -22.34 33.59 18.35
C VAL A 97 -21.69 33.86 19.71
N SER A 98 -20.79 32.99 20.16
CA SER A 98 -20.03 33.17 21.40
C SER A 98 -18.58 32.68 21.24
N PRO A 99 -17.67 33.54 20.73
CA PRO A 99 -16.26 33.18 20.54
C PRO A 99 -15.54 32.75 21.82
N SER A 100 -16.02 33.21 22.97
CA SER A 100 -15.43 32.94 24.29
C SER A 100 -16.13 31.82 25.09
N ILE A 101 -16.99 31.01 24.46
CA ILE A 101 -17.68 29.90 25.16
C ILE A 101 -16.68 28.85 25.66
N TYR A 102 -16.71 28.56 26.96
CA TYR A 102 -15.88 27.53 27.56
C TYR A 102 -16.27 26.13 27.06
N ALA A 103 -15.29 25.22 26.93
CA ALA A 103 -15.53 23.85 26.49
C ALA A 103 -16.59 23.14 27.35
N THR A 104 -16.53 23.28 28.67
CA THR A 104 -17.52 22.70 29.59
C THR A 104 -18.95 23.21 29.38
N GLN A 105 -19.14 24.47 29.00
CA GLN A 105 -20.45 25.05 28.67
C GLN A 105 -20.98 24.52 27.33
N ARG A 106 -20.08 24.36 26.36
CA ARG A 106 -20.37 23.77 25.04
C ARG A 106 -20.77 22.30 25.15
N ASP A 107 -20.01 21.51 25.90
CA ASP A 107 -20.30 20.10 26.17
C ASP A 107 -21.63 19.95 26.91
N HIS A 108 -21.93 20.87 27.84
CA HIS A 108 -23.20 20.91 28.56
C HIS A 108 -24.39 21.22 27.65
N LEU A 109 -24.28 22.27 26.82
CA LEU A 109 -25.27 22.65 25.81
C LEU A 109 -25.58 21.48 24.87
N ILE A 110 -24.55 20.88 24.28
CA ILE A 110 -24.69 19.75 23.35
C ILE A 110 -25.32 18.55 24.08
N SER A 111 -24.87 18.21 25.29
CA SER A 111 -25.43 17.09 26.07
C SER A 111 -26.94 17.27 26.36
N SER A 112 -27.35 18.46 26.82
CA SER A 112 -28.77 18.73 27.09
C SER A 112 -29.62 18.84 25.82
N LEU A 113 -29.08 19.31 24.70
CA LEU A 113 -29.76 19.24 23.40
C LEU A 113 -29.92 17.79 22.92
N GLU A 114 -28.87 16.96 23.01
CA GLU A 114 -28.94 15.54 22.61
C GLU A 114 -29.94 14.73 23.44
N GLU A 115 -30.03 14.98 24.75
CA GLU A 115 -31.02 14.32 25.60
C GLU A 115 -32.44 14.78 25.25
N SER A 116 -32.62 16.06 24.91
CA SER A 116 -33.88 16.60 24.39
C SER A 116 -34.29 15.93 23.06
N LEU A 117 -33.36 15.71 22.13
CA LEU A 117 -33.65 15.00 20.87
C LEU A 117 -34.01 13.53 21.08
N LYS A 118 -33.31 12.82 21.98
CA LYS A 118 -33.62 11.43 22.35
C LYS A 118 -35.01 11.32 22.95
N ASN A 119 -35.37 12.23 23.86
CA ASN A 119 -36.69 12.24 24.48
C ASN A 119 -37.77 12.63 23.45
N PHE A 120 -37.54 13.64 22.61
CA PHE A 120 -38.44 14.01 21.52
C PHE A 120 -38.73 12.83 20.59
N SER A 121 -37.70 12.08 20.18
CA SER A 121 -37.86 10.94 19.26
C SER A 121 -38.49 9.69 19.88
N MET A 122 -38.51 9.58 21.21
CA MET A 122 -39.25 8.56 21.95
C MET A 122 -40.72 8.93 22.16
N TYR A 123 -41.04 10.19 22.50
CA TYR A 123 -42.39 10.61 22.88
C TYR A 123 -43.25 11.13 21.71
N TYR A 124 -42.63 11.65 20.65
CA TYR A 124 -43.34 12.28 19.52
C TYR A 124 -43.05 11.56 18.19
N THR A 125 -43.33 10.25 18.17
CA THR A 125 -43.03 9.32 17.06
C THR A 125 -43.53 9.78 15.70
N ASP A 126 -44.69 10.43 15.66
CA ASP A 126 -45.37 10.81 14.41
C ASP A 126 -45.03 12.25 14.01
N VAL A 127 -44.58 13.06 14.97
CA VAL A 127 -44.25 14.48 14.75
C VAL A 127 -42.86 14.62 14.16
N LYS A 128 -41.90 13.81 14.63
CA LYS A 128 -40.50 13.79 14.12
C LYS A 128 -40.39 13.44 12.63
N GLU A 129 -41.37 12.74 12.08
CA GLU A 129 -41.41 12.37 10.66
C GLU A 129 -41.57 13.57 9.71
N ASN A 130 -42.03 14.70 10.24
CA ASN A 130 -42.19 15.96 9.51
C ASN A 130 -40.88 16.78 9.39
N ILE A 131 -39.75 16.24 9.85
CA ILE A 131 -38.41 16.84 9.72
C ILE A 131 -37.84 16.52 8.32
N ASP A 132 -37.36 17.54 7.60
CA ASP A 132 -36.62 17.38 6.34
C ASP A 132 -35.11 17.19 6.63
N LEU A 133 -34.56 16.04 6.25
CA LEU A 133 -33.14 15.72 6.48
C LEU A 133 -32.18 16.66 5.72
N ASN A 134 -32.57 17.15 4.54
CA ASN A 134 -31.76 18.05 3.72
C ASN A 134 -31.65 19.42 4.36
N ARG A 135 -32.76 19.90 4.92
CA ARG A 135 -32.83 21.20 5.61
C ARG A 135 -32.18 21.14 6.99
N MET A 136 -32.24 19.98 7.65
CA MET A 136 -31.43 19.69 8.82
C MET A 136 -29.93 19.72 8.50
N TYR A 137 -29.49 19.14 7.37
CA TYR A 137 -28.10 19.26 6.91
C TYR A 137 -27.70 20.73 6.69
N HIS A 138 -28.46 21.52 5.93
CA HIS A 138 -28.13 22.94 5.74
C HIS A 138 -28.14 23.76 7.04
N SER A 139 -28.88 23.32 8.06
CA SER A 139 -28.95 23.95 9.38
C SER A 139 -27.80 23.55 10.31
N VAL A 140 -27.20 22.36 10.13
CA VAL A 140 -26.23 21.77 11.08
C VAL A 140 -24.84 21.54 10.46
N GLY A 141 -24.77 21.17 9.18
CA GLY A 141 -23.57 20.68 8.51
C GLY A 141 -23.33 19.19 8.78
N VAL A 142 -22.06 18.77 8.67
CA VAL A 142 -21.62 17.36 8.84
C VAL A 142 -22.10 16.65 10.10
N ASP A 143 -22.37 17.37 11.20
CA ASP A 143 -22.83 16.76 12.46
C ASP A 143 -24.29 16.26 12.39
N PHE A 144 -25.04 16.56 11.32
CA PHE A 144 -26.43 16.09 11.12
C PHE A 144 -26.58 14.55 11.16
N VAL A 145 -25.52 13.80 10.82
CA VAL A 145 -25.49 12.32 10.85
C VAL A 145 -25.82 11.81 12.25
N LYS A 146 -25.29 12.48 13.28
CA LYS A 146 -25.58 12.18 14.68
C LYS A 146 -27.04 12.46 15.02
N LEU A 147 -27.61 13.56 14.51
CA LEU A 147 -29.01 13.93 14.72
C LEU A 147 -29.97 12.92 14.09
N ILE A 148 -29.67 12.36 12.91
CA ILE A 148 -30.49 11.30 12.30
C ILE A 148 -30.65 10.11 13.26
N LYS A 149 -29.57 9.68 13.91
CA LYS A 149 -29.58 8.57 14.90
C LYS A 149 -30.32 8.95 16.19
N LEU A 150 -30.10 10.17 16.69
CA LEU A 150 -30.79 10.68 17.89
C LEU A 150 -32.30 10.79 17.67
N LEU A 151 -32.71 11.17 16.45
CA LEU A 151 -34.11 11.31 16.02
C LEU A 151 -34.73 10.00 15.52
N ARG A 152 -33.92 8.93 15.36
CA ARG A 152 -34.34 7.66 14.75
C ARG A 152 -35.01 7.86 13.40
N LEU A 153 -34.29 8.50 12.48
CA LEU A 153 -34.75 8.85 11.12
C LEU A 153 -33.94 8.11 10.03
N GLU A 154 -33.27 7.01 10.35
CA GLU A 154 -32.49 6.23 9.39
C GLU A 154 -33.37 5.68 8.25
N HIS A 155 -34.66 5.40 8.50
CA HIS A 155 -35.61 5.04 7.46
C HIS A 155 -35.84 6.17 6.44
N LYS A 156 -35.66 7.44 6.80
CA LYS A 156 -35.81 8.60 5.91
C LYS A 156 -34.60 8.87 4.98
N LEU A 157 -33.50 8.11 5.08
CA LEU A 157 -32.25 8.33 4.30
C LEU A 157 -32.41 8.33 2.77
N GLU A 158 -33.54 7.89 2.23
CA GLU A 158 -33.82 7.90 0.78
C GLU A 158 -34.43 9.22 0.28
N GLU A 159 -34.83 10.10 1.20
CA GLU A 159 -35.28 11.48 0.92
C GLU A 159 -34.10 12.47 0.78
N LEU A 160 -32.86 12.01 0.95
CA LEU A 160 -31.67 12.83 0.82
C LEU A 160 -31.39 13.20 -0.64
N SER A 161 -31.13 14.48 -0.90
CA SER A 161 -30.72 14.97 -2.22
C SER A 161 -29.28 14.54 -2.54
N ALA A 162 -28.99 14.48 -3.85
CA ALA A 162 -27.63 14.27 -4.33
C ALA A 162 -26.66 15.32 -3.77
N ASP A 163 -27.07 16.59 -3.76
CA ASP A 163 -26.24 17.72 -3.34
C ASP A 163 -25.83 17.62 -1.86
N VAL A 164 -26.76 17.24 -0.98
CA VAL A 164 -26.49 17.04 0.47
C VAL A 164 -25.48 15.92 0.69
N ILE A 165 -25.61 14.80 -0.02
CA ILE A 165 -24.66 13.69 0.05
C ILE A 165 -23.29 14.11 -0.51
N ASN A 166 -23.27 14.84 -1.63
CA ASN A 166 -22.06 15.32 -2.30
C ASN A 166 -21.27 16.29 -1.41
N ASP A 167 -21.93 17.32 -0.87
CA ASP A 167 -21.28 18.29 0.01
C ASP A 167 -20.84 17.66 1.33
N PHE A 168 -21.61 16.72 1.91
CA PHE A 168 -21.20 16.03 3.14
C PHE A 168 -19.89 15.26 2.97
N PHE A 169 -19.77 14.43 1.92
CA PHE A 169 -18.56 13.63 1.70
C PHE A 169 -17.38 14.54 1.35
N LYS A 170 -17.59 15.56 0.51
CA LYS A 170 -16.59 16.57 0.14
C LYS A 170 -16.07 17.34 1.35
N GLU A 171 -16.94 17.84 2.23
CA GLU A 171 -16.54 18.55 3.44
C GLU A 171 -15.85 17.62 4.46
N SER A 172 -16.39 16.42 4.70
CA SER A 172 -15.85 15.49 5.69
C SER A 172 -14.50 14.91 5.28
N ILE A 173 -14.32 14.54 4.00
CA ILE A 173 -13.03 14.04 3.47
C ILE A 173 -12.01 15.19 3.44
N GLY A 174 -12.38 16.38 2.94
CA GLY A 174 -11.51 17.56 2.92
C GLY A 174 -11.06 18.02 4.32
N SER A 175 -11.95 17.91 5.32
CA SER A 175 -11.66 18.20 6.73
C SER A 175 -10.99 17.03 7.47
N ARG A 176 -10.76 15.90 6.79
CA ARG A 176 -10.21 14.64 7.34
C ARG A 176 -11.02 14.03 8.50
N GLU A 177 -12.32 14.32 8.58
CA GLU A 177 -13.25 13.80 9.59
C GLU A 177 -13.73 12.37 9.26
N PHE A 178 -12.80 11.45 9.00
CA PHE A 178 -13.11 10.12 8.48
C PHE A 178 -14.02 9.28 9.38
N HIS A 179 -14.10 9.57 10.68
CA HIS A 179 -15.08 8.93 11.56
C HIS A 179 -16.53 9.22 11.12
N LYS A 180 -16.84 10.47 10.70
CA LYS A 180 -18.16 10.86 10.16
C LYS A 180 -18.39 10.24 8.78
N VAL A 181 -17.34 10.18 7.94
CA VAL A 181 -17.36 9.51 6.63
C VAL A 181 -17.78 8.05 6.78
N MET A 182 -17.12 7.29 7.67
CA MET A 182 -17.45 5.88 7.93
C MET A 182 -18.82 5.70 8.58
N GLU A 183 -19.21 6.60 9.49
CA GLU A 183 -20.50 6.55 10.17
C GLU A 183 -21.68 6.75 9.21
N PHE A 184 -21.61 7.77 8.33
CA PHE A 184 -22.64 8.02 7.32
C PHE A 184 -22.63 6.96 6.22
N LEU A 185 -21.45 6.49 5.82
CA LEU A 185 -21.32 5.39 4.87
C LEU A 185 -22.04 4.14 5.36
N GLN A 186 -21.82 3.73 6.62
CA GLN A 186 -22.50 2.59 7.23
C GLN A 186 -24.03 2.74 7.19
N MET A 187 -24.55 3.95 7.43
CA MET A 187 -25.99 4.25 7.37
C MET A 187 -26.56 4.17 5.95
N LEU A 188 -25.87 4.71 4.95
CA LEU A 188 -26.28 4.63 3.55
C LEU A 188 -26.23 3.19 3.00
N MET A 189 -25.28 2.39 3.47
CA MET A 189 -25.10 1.01 3.00
C MET A 189 -26.07 0.00 3.62
N ALA A 190 -26.62 0.28 4.81
CA ALA A 190 -27.49 -0.65 5.55
C ALA A 190 -28.85 -1.00 4.90
N LYS A 191 -29.15 -0.46 3.72
CA LYS A 191 -30.48 -0.56 3.07
C LYS A 191 -30.51 -1.14 1.66
N LYS A 192 -29.38 -1.22 0.95
CA LYS A 192 -29.36 -1.45 -0.50
C LYS A 192 -28.31 -2.50 -0.86
N GLU A 193 -28.66 -3.38 -1.80
CA GLU A 193 -27.63 -4.04 -2.61
C GLU A 193 -26.89 -2.94 -3.37
N LEU A 194 -25.60 -2.78 -3.07
CA LEU A 194 -24.76 -1.72 -3.60
C LEU A 194 -23.58 -2.31 -4.35
N ASP A 195 -23.25 -1.66 -5.46
CA ASP A 195 -22.06 -1.90 -6.28
C ASP A 195 -21.14 -0.67 -6.18
N MET A 196 -19.82 -0.87 -6.31
CA MET A 196 -18.82 0.21 -6.18
C MET A 196 -19.12 1.44 -7.05
N PHE A 197 -19.73 1.24 -8.22
CA PHE A 197 -19.94 2.27 -9.24
C PHE A 197 -21.38 2.82 -9.27
N THR A 198 -22.27 2.30 -8.41
CA THR A 198 -23.65 2.80 -8.27
C THR A 198 -23.70 3.94 -7.25
N PRO A 199 -24.32 5.09 -7.57
CA PRO A 199 -24.42 6.20 -6.62
C PRO A 199 -25.52 5.95 -5.58
N PHE A 200 -25.31 6.40 -4.34
CA PHE A 200 -26.26 6.16 -3.23
C PHE A 200 -27.66 6.72 -3.50
N VAL A 201 -27.73 7.88 -4.17
CA VAL A 201 -28.90 8.52 -4.75
C VAL A 201 -28.54 8.98 -6.17
N LYS A 202 -29.49 9.06 -7.11
CA LYS A 202 -29.21 9.45 -8.50
C LYS A 202 -28.54 10.84 -8.57
N GLY A 203 -27.26 10.87 -8.94
CA GLY A 203 -26.44 12.10 -9.01
C GLY A 203 -25.55 12.36 -7.78
N SER A 204 -25.63 11.53 -6.75
CA SER A 204 -24.69 11.59 -5.61
C SER A 204 -23.36 10.93 -5.96
N VAL A 205 -22.38 11.05 -5.05
CA VAL A 205 -21.16 10.22 -5.05
C VAL A 205 -21.51 8.73 -5.02
N ARG A 206 -20.53 7.95 -5.51
CA ARG A 206 -20.49 6.48 -5.53
C ARG A 206 -19.51 5.98 -4.47
N LEU A 207 -19.63 4.72 -4.08
CA LEU A 207 -18.72 4.10 -3.12
C LEU A 207 -17.25 4.13 -3.59
N VAL A 208 -17.01 4.06 -4.90
CA VAL A 208 -15.67 4.20 -5.49
C VAL A 208 -15.04 5.59 -5.27
N GLU A 209 -15.83 6.66 -5.24
CA GLU A 209 -15.30 8.02 -4.99
C GLU A 209 -14.96 8.22 -3.51
N VAL A 210 -15.71 7.57 -2.61
CA VAL A 210 -15.35 7.48 -1.18
C VAL A 210 -14.07 6.67 -0.98
N LEU A 211 -13.88 5.56 -1.72
CA LEU A 211 -12.62 4.80 -1.69
C LEU A 211 -11.43 5.63 -2.17
N VAL A 212 -11.57 6.43 -3.23
CA VAL A 212 -10.52 7.34 -3.70
C VAL A 212 -10.12 8.33 -2.60
N GLY A 213 -11.09 9.04 -2.02
CA GLY A 213 -10.82 9.99 -0.92
C GLY A 213 -10.30 9.35 0.38
N VAL A 214 -10.51 8.04 0.57
CA VAL A 214 -9.88 7.25 1.64
C VAL A 214 -8.43 6.88 1.30
N VAL A 215 -8.15 6.51 0.05
CA VAL A 215 -6.80 6.14 -0.41
C VAL A 215 -5.86 7.36 -0.47
N GLU A 216 -6.37 8.52 -0.87
CA GLU A 216 -5.66 9.81 -0.86
C GLU A 216 -5.23 10.28 0.55
N THR A 217 -5.62 9.57 1.61
CA THR A 217 -5.12 9.83 2.97
C THR A 217 -3.74 9.22 3.26
N GLU A 218 -3.32 8.22 2.46
CA GLU A 218 -2.20 7.31 2.75
C GLU A 218 -2.26 6.68 4.17
N SER A 219 -3.46 6.64 4.78
CA SER A 219 -3.66 6.16 6.14
C SER A 219 -4.22 4.74 6.16
N ARG A 220 -3.34 3.78 6.43
CA ARG A 220 -3.70 2.36 6.60
C ARG A 220 -4.88 2.18 7.58
N THR A 221 -4.93 2.94 8.68
CA THR A 221 -6.01 2.86 9.67
C THR A 221 -7.38 3.25 9.08
N VAL A 222 -7.43 4.27 8.21
CA VAL A 222 -8.67 4.69 7.55
C VAL A 222 -9.07 3.67 6.48
N LEU A 223 -8.11 3.12 5.73
CA LEU A 223 -8.34 2.06 4.75
C LEU A 223 -8.83 0.76 5.40
N GLU A 224 -8.26 0.37 6.56
CA GLU A 224 -8.75 -0.75 7.37
C GLU A 224 -10.17 -0.50 7.91
N GLN A 225 -10.51 0.73 8.31
CA GLN A 225 -11.87 1.07 8.72
C GLN A 225 -12.86 0.99 7.56
N PHE A 226 -12.48 1.45 6.36
CA PHE A 226 -13.29 1.31 5.15
C PHE A 226 -13.62 -0.16 4.86
N TYR A 227 -12.61 -1.04 4.79
CA TYR A 227 -12.81 -2.47 4.53
C TYR A 227 -13.60 -3.21 5.61
N ARG A 228 -13.69 -2.67 6.85
CA ARG A 228 -14.55 -3.20 7.91
C ARG A 228 -16.01 -2.76 7.80
N GLN A 229 -16.30 -1.67 7.09
CA GLN A 229 -17.66 -1.15 6.90
C GLN A 229 -18.32 -1.62 5.60
N ILE A 230 -17.54 -1.88 4.54
CA ILE A 230 -18.08 -2.39 3.27
C ILE A 230 -18.24 -3.93 3.26
N PRO A 231 -19.29 -4.49 2.62
CA PRO A 231 -19.47 -5.94 2.46
C PRO A 231 -18.28 -6.63 1.77
N LYS A 232 -17.99 -7.88 2.17
CA LYS A 232 -16.84 -8.68 1.67
C LYS A 232 -16.87 -8.85 0.15
N GLU A 233 -18.06 -8.89 -0.42
CA GLU A 233 -18.37 -9.03 -1.84
C GLU A 233 -17.76 -7.87 -2.67
N LEU A 234 -17.72 -6.67 -2.07
CA LEU A 234 -17.18 -5.47 -2.72
C LEU A 234 -15.67 -5.35 -2.58
N HIS A 235 -15.03 -6.07 -1.65
CA HIS A 235 -13.56 -6.03 -1.47
C HIS A 235 -12.81 -6.40 -2.76
N THR A 236 -13.36 -7.37 -3.51
CA THR A 236 -12.84 -7.76 -4.84
C THR A 236 -13.04 -6.68 -5.91
N GLN A 237 -14.11 -5.88 -5.81
CA GLN A 237 -14.33 -4.73 -6.69
C GLN A 237 -13.36 -3.60 -6.37
N CYS A 238 -13.11 -3.31 -5.09
CA CYS A 238 -12.12 -2.34 -4.64
C CYS A 238 -10.73 -2.66 -5.20
N LEU A 239 -10.25 -3.90 -5.03
CA LEU A 239 -8.96 -4.33 -5.59
C LEU A 239 -8.90 -4.19 -7.11
N LYS A 240 -9.97 -4.56 -7.84
CA LYS A 240 -10.05 -4.37 -9.30
C LYS A 240 -9.98 -2.90 -9.71
N PHE A 241 -10.64 -2.00 -8.98
CA PHE A 241 -10.59 -0.57 -9.22
C PHE A 241 -9.21 0.03 -8.91
N LEU A 242 -8.61 -0.32 -7.77
CA LEU A 242 -7.30 0.20 -7.36
C LEU A 242 -6.16 -0.29 -8.28
N ARG A 243 -6.40 -1.38 -9.03
CA ARG A 243 -5.54 -1.86 -10.11
C ARG A 243 -5.62 -1.01 -11.40
N SER A 244 -6.40 0.07 -11.43
CA SER A 244 -6.47 0.99 -12.57
C SER A 244 -5.11 1.66 -12.82
N THR A 245 -4.69 1.68 -14.08
CA THR A 245 -3.42 2.30 -14.51
C THR A 245 -3.65 3.61 -15.24
N ASP A 246 -2.78 4.60 -15.03
CA ASP A 246 -2.74 5.80 -15.87
C ASP A 246 -2.41 5.41 -17.32
N PRO A 247 -3.16 5.90 -18.32
CA PRO A 247 -3.02 5.47 -19.72
C PRO A 247 -1.73 5.95 -20.40
N ASN A 248 -1.00 6.91 -19.81
CA ASN A 248 0.21 7.52 -20.39
C ASN A 248 1.49 6.80 -19.94
N THR A 249 1.51 6.34 -18.68
CA THR A 249 2.66 5.75 -18.00
C THR A 249 2.52 4.23 -17.80
N GLY A 250 1.30 3.71 -17.73
CA GLY A 250 1.01 2.32 -17.38
C GLY A 250 1.25 1.97 -15.90
N LEU A 251 1.53 2.97 -15.05
CA LEU A 251 1.64 2.82 -13.61
C LEU A 251 0.26 2.78 -12.96
N LEU A 252 0.14 2.14 -11.79
CA LEU A 252 -1.10 2.21 -10.99
C LEU A 252 -1.38 3.65 -10.56
N ILE A 253 -2.64 4.08 -10.69
CA ILE A 253 -3.11 5.41 -10.22
C ILE A 253 -3.10 5.44 -8.68
N TYR A 254 -3.33 4.29 -8.05
CA TYR A 254 -3.51 4.13 -6.61
C TYR A 254 -2.55 3.07 -6.04
N ASP A 255 -1.25 3.19 -6.30
CA ASP A 255 -0.27 2.13 -6.01
C ASP A 255 -0.14 1.80 -4.50
N TRP A 256 -0.09 2.81 -3.63
CA TRP A 256 -0.18 2.68 -2.18
C TRP A 256 -1.49 2.00 -1.76
N GLY A 257 -2.61 2.50 -2.28
CA GLY A 257 -3.95 2.02 -1.96
C GLY A 257 -4.15 0.56 -2.34
N TYR A 258 -3.70 0.15 -3.52
CA TYR A 258 -3.71 -1.24 -3.97
C TYR A 258 -2.83 -2.13 -3.06
N SER A 259 -1.61 -1.69 -2.78
CA SER A 259 -0.61 -2.46 -2.01
C SER A 259 -1.06 -2.70 -0.56
N GLU A 260 -1.52 -1.66 0.16
CA GLU A 260 -2.05 -1.85 1.51
C GLU A 260 -3.40 -2.58 1.50
N SER A 261 -4.24 -2.43 0.46
CA SER A 261 -5.47 -3.23 0.33
C SER A 261 -5.17 -4.72 0.23
N GLU A 262 -4.17 -5.14 -0.57
CA GLU A 262 -3.75 -6.55 -0.63
C GLU A 262 -3.22 -7.05 0.73
N LEU A 263 -2.48 -6.21 1.48
CA LEU A 263 -1.98 -6.57 2.82
C LEU A 263 -3.11 -6.67 3.87
N ILE A 264 -4.08 -5.76 3.84
CA ILE A 264 -5.25 -5.77 4.74
C ILE A 264 -6.12 -7.00 4.47
N LEU A 265 -6.41 -7.29 3.19
CA LEU A 265 -7.32 -8.35 2.79
C LEU A 265 -6.69 -9.76 2.82
N SER A 266 -5.37 -9.87 2.63
CA SER A 266 -4.65 -11.14 2.86
C SER A 266 -4.28 -11.38 4.34
N GLY A 267 -4.35 -10.34 5.19
CA GLY A 267 -4.03 -10.37 6.61
C GLY A 267 -5.16 -10.81 7.53
N ASN A 268 -5.88 -11.90 7.20
CA ASN A 268 -6.94 -12.53 8.01
C ASN A 268 -7.88 -11.56 8.75
N LEU A 269 -8.88 -11.01 8.04
CA LEU A 269 -10.05 -10.35 8.63
C LEU A 269 -11.01 -11.33 9.37
N GLU A 270 -10.55 -12.54 9.67
CA GLU A 270 -11.28 -13.60 10.38
C GLU A 270 -10.60 -13.91 11.71
N ASN A 271 -11.02 -13.19 12.76
CA ASN A 271 -10.74 -13.53 14.15
C ASN A 271 -11.94 -13.26 15.07
N VAL A 272 -13.16 -13.42 14.52
CA VAL A 272 -14.43 -13.51 15.28
C VAL A 272 -15.18 -14.77 14.80
N SER A 273 -15.10 -15.84 15.59
CA SER A 273 -15.95 -17.06 15.58
C SER A 273 -16.39 -17.67 14.22
N GLY A 274 -15.74 -18.76 13.80
CA GLY A 274 -16.26 -19.67 12.76
C GLY A 274 -15.27 -20.79 12.42
N GLN A 275 -15.75 -22.02 12.18
CA GLN A 275 -14.91 -23.13 11.73
C GLN A 275 -14.74 -23.12 10.19
N PRO A 276 -13.55 -23.40 9.64
CA PRO A 276 -13.33 -23.40 8.20
C PRO A 276 -13.85 -24.69 7.54
N GLN A 277 -15.11 -24.71 7.11
CA GLN A 277 -15.60 -25.75 6.19
C GLN A 277 -15.05 -25.51 4.78
N ARG A 278 -14.40 -26.53 4.22
CA ARG A 278 -13.83 -26.49 2.87
C ARG A 278 -14.90 -26.71 1.81
N ALA A 279 -15.26 -25.64 1.10
CA ALA A 279 -15.86 -25.73 -0.24
C ALA A 279 -14.91 -25.01 -1.21
N CYS A 280 -14.18 -25.77 -2.03
CA CYS A 280 -13.23 -25.21 -2.99
C CYS A 280 -13.85 -25.29 -4.40
N SER A 281 -14.02 -24.14 -5.05
CA SER A 281 -14.66 -24.04 -6.36
C SER A 281 -13.60 -23.93 -7.47
N ARG A 282 -13.95 -24.30 -8.70
CA ARG A 282 -13.02 -24.18 -9.84
C ARG A 282 -12.74 -22.73 -10.26
N ALA A 283 -13.46 -21.74 -9.74
CA ALA A 283 -13.17 -20.32 -9.98
C ALA A 283 -11.95 -19.82 -9.16
N ASP A 284 -11.60 -20.51 -8.06
CA ASP A 284 -10.57 -20.07 -7.13
C ASP A 284 -9.13 -20.18 -7.71
N GLU A 285 -8.92 -20.98 -8.76
CA GLU A 285 -7.60 -21.16 -9.37
C GLU A 285 -7.12 -19.95 -10.18
N GLU A 286 -7.98 -19.27 -10.94
CA GLU A 286 -7.57 -18.08 -11.72
C GLU A 286 -7.21 -16.91 -10.80
N THR A 287 -8.02 -16.68 -9.76
CA THR A 287 -7.78 -15.61 -8.76
C THR A 287 -6.51 -15.86 -7.95
N ARG A 288 -6.20 -17.13 -7.61
CA ARG A 288 -4.91 -17.52 -7.02
C ARG A 288 -3.73 -17.37 -7.96
N ASN A 289 -3.90 -17.63 -9.26
CA ASN A 289 -2.84 -17.39 -10.24
C ASN A 289 -2.48 -15.89 -10.30
N ASN A 290 -3.47 -14.99 -10.30
CA ASN A 290 -3.24 -13.55 -10.37
C ASN A 290 -2.55 -12.98 -9.12
N THR A 291 -2.97 -13.37 -7.92
CA THR A 291 -2.30 -12.94 -6.66
C THR A 291 -0.87 -13.49 -6.49
N VAL A 292 -0.50 -14.56 -7.21
CA VAL A 292 0.90 -15.01 -7.32
C VAL A 292 1.68 -14.19 -8.35
N LEU A 293 1.03 -13.69 -9.41
CA LEU A 293 1.66 -12.87 -10.46
C LEU A 293 2.06 -11.48 -9.95
N ASP A 294 1.24 -10.84 -9.12
CA ASP A 294 1.52 -9.50 -8.59
C ASP A 294 2.68 -9.47 -7.57
N ARG A 295 2.97 -10.60 -6.91
CA ARG A 295 4.18 -10.78 -6.11
C ARG A 295 5.44 -11.05 -6.94
N VAL A 296 5.27 -11.36 -8.23
CA VAL A 296 6.37 -11.70 -9.15
C VAL A 296 6.74 -10.55 -10.06
N LEU A 297 5.80 -9.66 -10.42
CA LEU A 297 6.09 -8.50 -11.26
C LEU A 297 6.78 -7.39 -10.46
N VAL A 298 7.81 -6.76 -11.05
CA VAL A 298 8.54 -5.65 -10.43
C VAL A 298 8.57 -4.46 -11.40
N ASN A 299 7.53 -3.63 -11.32
CA ASN A 299 7.22 -2.53 -12.24
C ASN A 299 6.94 -1.19 -11.53
N ASN A 300 7.27 -1.06 -10.24
CA ASN A 300 7.19 0.19 -9.49
C ASN A 300 8.28 0.26 -8.40
N ILE A 301 8.42 1.40 -7.72
CA ILE A 301 9.49 1.61 -6.74
C ILE A 301 9.30 0.73 -5.48
N ALA A 302 8.05 0.51 -5.05
CA ALA A 302 7.73 -0.34 -3.91
C ALA A 302 8.14 -1.82 -4.14
N SER A 303 7.87 -2.37 -5.32
CA SER A 303 8.26 -3.73 -5.70
C SER A 303 9.78 -3.86 -5.87
N LEU A 304 10.47 -2.85 -6.41
CA LEU A 304 11.95 -2.80 -6.42
C LEU A 304 12.53 -2.85 -5.00
N TYR A 305 11.95 -2.09 -4.06
CA TYR A 305 12.37 -2.06 -2.66
C TYR A 305 12.08 -3.39 -1.94
N SER A 306 10.93 -4.00 -2.20
CA SER A 306 10.56 -5.32 -1.69
C SER A 306 11.53 -6.40 -2.15
N ALA A 307 11.83 -6.46 -3.46
CA ALA A 307 12.85 -7.35 -4.02
C ALA A 307 14.24 -7.10 -3.39
N LEU A 308 14.64 -5.84 -3.23
CA LEU A 308 15.90 -5.46 -2.59
C LEU A 308 15.99 -5.95 -1.14
N GLN A 309 14.92 -5.84 -0.35
CA GLN A 309 14.91 -6.30 1.04
C GLN A 309 14.90 -7.84 1.15
N THR A 310 14.20 -8.54 0.25
CA THR A 310 14.24 -10.02 0.19
C THR A 310 15.65 -10.50 -0.15
N LEU A 311 16.31 -9.91 -1.16
CA LEU A 311 17.67 -10.28 -1.57
C LEU A 311 18.73 -9.88 -0.52
N LYS A 312 18.59 -8.74 0.17
CA LYS A 312 19.41 -8.37 1.34
C LYS A 312 19.25 -9.35 2.49
N THR A 313 18.04 -9.83 2.74
CA THR A 313 17.76 -10.83 3.78
C THR A 313 18.37 -12.19 3.43
N LEU A 314 18.24 -12.62 2.17
CA LEU A 314 18.85 -13.85 1.65
C LEU A 314 20.38 -13.82 1.79
N SER A 315 21.02 -12.72 1.39
CA SER A 315 22.46 -12.50 1.51
C SER A 315 22.94 -12.57 2.97
N LYS A 316 22.24 -11.91 3.91
CA LYS A 316 22.56 -11.96 5.34
C LYS A 316 22.39 -13.36 5.96
N GLN A 317 21.40 -14.13 5.51
CA GLN A 317 21.17 -15.49 6.02
C GLN A 317 22.26 -16.47 5.57
N GLY A 318 22.77 -16.35 4.34
CA GLY A 318 23.85 -17.20 3.82
C GLY A 318 25.17 -17.11 4.61
N VAL A 319 25.45 -15.98 5.26
CA VAL A 319 26.72 -15.72 5.97
C VAL A 319 26.80 -16.40 7.34
N ARG A 320 25.68 -16.78 7.98
CA ARG A 320 25.66 -17.31 9.36
C ARG A 320 25.86 -18.83 9.49
N GLY A 321 26.04 -19.57 8.39
CA GLY A 321 26.18 -21.03 8.39
C GLY A 321 27.63 -21.53 8.32
N SER A 322 28.27 -21.78 9.47
CA SER A 322 29.68 -22.24 9.52
C SER A 322 29.94 -23.61 8.85
N ASN A 323 28.91 -24.45 8.70
CA ASN A 323 29.02 -25.74 8.04
C ASN A 323 28.73 -25.63 6.53
N LYS A 324 29.75 -25.93 5.71
CA LYS A 324 29.74 -26.01 4.24
C LYS A 324 28.94 -27.22 3.71
N ASN A 325 27.70 -27.39 4.15
CA ASN A 325 26.79 -28.36 3.56
C ASN A 325 26.22 -27.79 2.25
N PHE A 326 26.24 -28.61 1.19
CA PHE A 326 25.73 -28.31 -0.17
C PHE A 326 24.35 -27.62 -0.18
N GLN A 327 23.46 -28.01 0.74
CA GLN A 327 22.12 -27.42 0.90
C GLN A 327 22.11 -25.94 1.34
N ASN A 328 23.20 -25.43 1.95
CA ASN A 328 23.32 -24.03 2.33
C ASN A 328 23.72 -23.14 1.13
N GLU A 329 24.59 -23.62 0.23
CA GLU A 329 25.02 -22.86 -0.95
C GLU A 329 23.84 -22.50 -1.87
N LEU A 330 22.87 -23.41 -1.98
CA LEU A 330 21.62 -23.21 -2.73
C LEU A 330 20.70 -22.15 -2.10
N ARG A 331 20.78 -21.95 -0.77
CA ARG A 331 20.04 -20.89 -0.07
C ARG A 331 20.69 -19.52 -0.24
N SER A 332 21.97 -19.46 -0.61
CA SER A 332 22.69 -18.22 -0.96
C SER A 332 22.87 -18.03 -2.48
N SER A 333 22.12 -18.76 -3.30
CA SER A 333 22.21 -18.68 -4.78
C SER A 333 20.94 -18.09 -5.39
N ILE A 334 21.13 -17.31 -6.45
CA ILE A 334 20.07 -16.73 -7.27
C ILE A 334 20.40 -16.95 -8.76
N SER A 335 19.39 -17.10 -9.60
CA SER A 335 19.58 -17.03 -11.05
C SER A 335 19.21 -15.66 -11.57
N VAL A 336 19.87 -15.21 -12.64
CA VAL A 336 19.51 -14.00 -13.37
C VAL A 336 19.39 -14.31 -14.86
N HIS A 337 18.18 -14.17 -15.39
CA HIS A 337 17.85 -14.26 -16.82
C HIS A 337 17.60 -12.86 -17.40
N PHE A 338 17.89 -12.70 -18.69
CA PHE A 338 17.82 -11.42 -19.39
C PHE A 338 17.04 -11.56 -20.70
N GLU A 339 16.09 -10.66 -20.92
CA GLU A 339 15.49 -10.33 -22.21
C GLU A 339 15.79 -8.84 -22.54
N PRO A 340 15.59 -8.35 -23.78
CA PRO A 340 15.93 -6.97 -24.15
C PRO A 340 15.22 -5.90 -23.30
N ASP A 341 14.04 -6.22 -22.77
CA ASP A 341 13.12 -5.34 -22.07
C ASP A 341 12.76 -5.81 -20.65
N ILE A 342 13.39 -6.87 -20.13
CA ILE A 342 13.10 -7.47 -18.81
C ILE A 342 14.36 -8.13 -18.23
N VAL A 343 14.61 -7.94 -16.92
CA VAL A 343 15.53 -8.77 -16.12
C VAL A 343 14.72 -9.66 -15.18
N VAL A 344 15.11 -10.91 -15.01
CA VAL A 344 14.42 -11.86 -14.11
C VAL A 344 15.39 -12.40 -13.08
N ILE A 345 15.10 -12.20 -11.79
CA ILE A 345 15.89 -12.74 -10.68
C ILE A 345 15.05 -13.82 -9.97
N SER A 346 15.54 -15.06 -9.88
CA SER A 346 14.90 -16.11 -9.06
C SER A 346 15.75 -16.42 -7.84
N THR A 347 15.10 -16.51 -6.67
CA THR A 347 15.62 -17.23 -5.51
C THR A 347 15.12 -18.69 -5.57
N HIS A 348 15.46 -19.50 -4.56
CA HIS A 348 14.90 -20.84 -4.38
C HIS A 348 13.40 -20.86 -3.96
N ARG A 349 12.78 -19.69 -3.74
CA ARG A 349 11.36 -19.51 -3.39
C ARG A 349 10.67 -18.54 -4.34
N ASP A 350 11.26 -17.37 -4.47
CA ASP A 350 10.66 -16.16 -5.04
C ASP A 350 11.18 -15.92 -6.46
N VAL A 351 10.42 -15.18 -7.27
CA VAL A 351 10.84 -14.75 -8.62
C VAL A 351 10.47 -13.29 -8.77
N PHE A 352 11.38 -12.49 -9.32
CA PHE A 352 11.19 -11.07 -9.59
C PHE A 352 11.39 -10.83 -11.09
N VAL A 353 10.31 -10.48 -11.79
CA VAL A 353 10.27 -10.15 -13.22
C VAL A 353 10.25 -8.63 -13.35
N ILE A 354 11.43 -8.07 -13.54
CA ILE A 354 11.75 -6.64 -13.43
C ILE A 354 11.69 -5.99 -14.81
N ASP A 355 10.87 -4.95 -14.96
CA ASP A 355 10.72 -4.21 -16.20
C ASP A 355 11.86 -3.21 -16.40
N THR A 356 12.63 -3.30 -17.49
CA THR A 356 13.73 -2.36 -17.74
C THR A 356 13.35 -1.15 -18.60
N LEU A 357 12.14 -1.14 -19.21
CA LEU A 357 11.71 -0.08 -20.13
C LEU A 357 11.07 1.13 -19.44
N ILE A 358 10.70 1.02 -18.17
CA ILE A 358 10.15 2.13 -17.38
C ILE A 358 11.17 3.28 -17.38
N ARG A 359 10.72 4.46 -17.81
CA ARG A 359 11.57 5.65 -18.05
C ARG A 359 11.65 6.61 -16.87
N ASP A 360 10.85 6.40 -15.83
CA ASP A 360 10.89 7.24 -14.62
C ASP A 360 12.30 7.24 -14.00
N SER A 361 12.77 8.42 -13.59
CA SER A 361 14.15 8.62 -13.12
C SER A 361 14.36 8.01 -11.73
N LEU A 362 13.36 8.07 -10.85
CA LEU A 362 13.41 7.48 -9.52
C LEU A 362 13.37 5.94 -9.60
N TYR A 363 12.55 5.38 -10.50
CA TYR A 363 12.54 3.95 -10.83
C TYR A 363 13.89 3.51 -11.41
N LYS A 364 14.44 4.22 -12.42
CA LYS A 364 15.76 3.91 -12.99
C LYS A 364 16.87 3.95 -11.95
N ALA A 365 16.92 4.96 -11.10
CA ALA A 365 17.90 5.07 -10.01
C ALA A 365 17.72 3.97 -8.94
N SER A 366 16.48 3.56 -8.66
CA SER A 366 16.17 2.48 -7.71
C SER A 366 16.50 1.09 -8.29
N LEU A 367 16.27 0.90 -9.59
CA LEU A 367 16.63 -0.29 -10.34
C LEU A 367 18.15 -0.46 -10.42
N TYR A 368 18.89 0.62 -10.68
CA TYR A 368 20.35 0.62 -10.64
C TYR A 368 20.86 0.20 -9.24
N LYS A 369 20.31 0.78 -8.16
CA LYS A 369 20.64 0.41 -6.76
C LYS A 369 20.30 -1.06 -6.42
N LEU A 370 19.22 -1.61 -6.99
CA LEU A 370 18.89 -3.03 -6.87
C LEU A 370 19.91 -3.92 -7.58
N LEU A 371 20.26 -3.58 -8.83
CA LEU A 371 21.18 -4.35 -9.67
C LEU A 371 22.63 -4.29 -9.15
N ASP A 372 23.13 -3.11 -8.78
CA ASP A 372 24.47 -2.97 -8.18
C ASP A 372 24.59 -3.73 -6.85
N PHE A 373 23.55 -3.72 -6.01
CA PHE A 373 23.50 -4.61 -4.85
C PHE A 373 23.55 -6.08 -5.26
N VAL A 374 22.78 -6.52 -6.25
CA VAL A 374 22.79 -7.91 -6.73
C VAL A 374 24.19 -8.33 -7.18
N TRP A 375 24.86 -7.53 -8.02
CA TRP A 375 26.19 -7.84 -8.53
C TRP A 375 27.26 -7.87 -7.43
N SER A 376 27.26 -6.89 -6.54
CA SER A 376 28.22 -6.78 -5.43
C SER A 376 27.95 -7.70 -4.24
N SER A 377 26.72 -8.21 -4.08
CA SER A 377 26.33 -9.06 -2.94
C SER A 377 27.03 -10.42 -2.93
N GLU A 378 27.28 -10.96 -1.73
CA GLU A 378 27.90 -12.28 -1.51
C GLU A 378 27.05 -13.50 -1.97
N LEU A 379 25.93 -13.26 -2.68
CA LEU A 379 25.12 -14.29 -3.33
C LEU A 379 25.84 -14.86 -4.56
N THR A 380 25.59 -16.13 -4.89
CA THR A 380 26.01 -16.72 -6.17
C THR A 380 25.03 -16.30 -7.26
N LYS A 381 25.51 -15.72 -8.37
CA LYS A 381 24.70 -15.29 -9.51
C LYS A 381 24.84 -16.29 -10.67
N ILE A 382 23.79 -17.06 -10.92
CA ILE A 382 23.74 -18.12 -11.94
C ILE A 382 23.06 -17.58 -13.21
N GLY A 383 23.77 -17.56 -14.33
CA GLY A 383 23.29 -16.95 -15.57
C GLY A 383 23.63 -17.74 -16.83
N HIS A 384 23.34 -17.17 -17.99
CA HIS A 384 23.78 -17.69 -19.30
C HIS A 384 24.17 -16.52 -20.22
N ASN A 385 25.44 -16.46 -20.63
CA ASN A 385 26.08 -15.26 -21.21
C ASN A 385 25.93 -14.01 -20.31
N ILE A 386 26.04 -14.20 -18.99
CA ILE A 386 25.67 -13.20 -17.97
C ILE A 386 26.55 -11.94 -18.05
N MET A 387 27.86 -12.08 -18.24
CA MET A 387 28.76 -10.93 -18.37
C MET A 387 28.41 -10.05 -19.59
N LEU A 388 28.09 -10.66 -20.72
CA LEU A 388 27.68 -9.96 -21.94
C LEU A 388 26.32 -9.24 -21.77
N ASN A 389 25.39 -9.86 -21.07
CA ASN A 389 24.06 -9.29 -20.84
C ASN A 389 24.09 -8.20 -19.75
N MET A 390 24.91 -8.35 -18.72
CA MET A 390 25.19 -7.32 -17.71
C MET A 390 25.83 -6.07 -18.35
N ALA A 391 26.79 -6.25 -19.26
CA ALA A 391 27.40 -5.15 -20.01
C ALA A 391 26.36 -4.38 -20.86
N LYS A 392 25.55 -5.10 -21.65
CA LYS A 392 24.44 -4.49 -22.42
C LYS A 392 23.43 -3.76 -21.54
N LEU A 393 23.18 -4.26 -20.33
CA LEU A 393 22.29 -3.65 -19.35
C LEU A 393 22.91 -2.39 -18.72
N SER A 394 24.22 -2.37 -18.44
CA SER A 394 24.89 -1.15 -17.98
C SER A 394 24.83 0.00 -19.00
N CYS A 395 24.77 -0.29 -20.30
CA CYS A 395 24.51 0.73 -21.34
C CYS A 395 23.10 1.35 -21.30
N GLN A 396 22.21 0.91 -20.40
CA GLN A 396 20.90 1.53 -20.13
C GLN A 396 20.90 2.46 -18.91
N PHE A 397 22.07 2.69 -18.30
CA PHE A 397 22.29 3.57 -17.15
C PHE A 397 23.46 4.52 -17.44
N GLU A 398 23.52 5.63 -16.72
CA GLU A 398 24.58 6.64 -16.86
C GLU A 398 25.88 6.24 -16.12
N GLU A 399 25.84 5.18 -15.31
CA GLU A 399 26.98 4.62 -14.60
C GLU A 399 27.18 3.10 -14.89
N PRO A 400 28.44 2.62 -14.98
CA PRO A 400 28.75 1.19 -15.07
C PRO A 400 28.80 0.51 -13.69
N PHE A 401 28.32 -0.74 -13.61
CA PHE A 401 28.43 -1.56 -12.41
C PHE A 401 29.90 -1.83 -12.03
N ARG A 402 30.36 -1.29 -10.90
CA ARG A 402 31.80 -1.24 -10.55
C ARG A 402 32.31 -2.46 -9.77
N LYS A 403 31.41 -3.29 -9.21
CA LYS A 403 31.77 -4.46 -8.39
C LYS A 403 30.90 -5.66 -8.71
N TYR A 404 31.52 -6.80 -8.96
CA TYR A 404 30.83 -8.08 -9.16
C TYR A 404 31.69 -9.26 -8.70
N ASN A 405 31.04 -10.24 -8.05
CA ASN A 405 31.65 -11.45 -7.51
C ASN A 405 30.73 -12.66 -7.70
N LYS A 406 31.25 -13.87 -7.48
CA LYS A 406 30.48 -15.14 -7.40
C LYS A 406 29.52 -15.35 -8.58
N ILE A 407 29.97 -15.02 -9.79
CA ILE A 407 29.23 -15.27 -11.03
C ILE A 407 29.49 -16.71 -11.50
N VAL A 408 28.45 -17.36 -12.01
CA VAL A 408 28.47 -18.69 -12.63
C VAL A 408 27.72 -18.61 -13.96
N ASP A 409 28.40 -18.84 -15.08
CA ASP A 409 27.77 -18.88 -16.40
C ASP A 409 27.53 -20.33 -16.84
N LEU A 410 26.28 -20.68 -17.16
CA LEU A 410 25.90 -22.02 -17.62
C LEU A 410 26.36 -22.33 -19.06
N ASN A 411 26.93 -21.34 -19.77
CA ASN A 411 27.62 -21.52 -21.04
C ASN A 411 29.12 -21.90 -20.88
N ASP A 412 29.65 -21.94 -19.65
CA ASP A 412 31.03 -22.38 -19.38
C ASP A 412 31.26 -23.85 -19.78
N LYS A 413 32.52 -24.17 -20.13
CA LYS A 413 32.89 -25.51 -20.59
C LYS A 413 32.74 -26.54 -19.45
N ARG A 414 31.85 -27.52 -19.64
CA ARG A 414 31.70 -28.67 -18.74
C ARG A 414 32.88 -29.65 -18.90
N VAL A 415 33.92 -29.47 -18.09
CA VAL A 415 35.10 -30.34 -18.09
C VAL A 415 35.23 -31.03 -16.74
N LYS A 416 35.05 -32.36 -16.72
CA LYS A 416 35.42 -33.23 -15.61
C LYS A 416 36.09 -34.47 -16.18
N LYS A 417 37.43 -34.48 -16.13
CA LYS A 417 38.24 -35.66 -16.41
C LYS A 417 38.22 -36.57 -15.19
N ILE A 418 37.89 -37.84 -15.37
CA ILE A 418 38.04 -38.88 -14.36
C ILE A 418 39.08 -39.87 -14.88
N LYS A 419 40.14 -40.11 -14.11
CA LYS A 419 41.02 -41.25 -14.33
C LYS A 419 40.34 -42.48 -13.75
N VAL A 420 39.94 -43.40 -14.63
CA VAL A 420 39.41 -44.71 -14.25
C VAL A 420 40.58 -45.69 -14.32
N HIS A 421 40.85 -46.37 -13.21
CA HIS A 421 41.85 -47.43 -13.14
C HIS A 421 41.14 -48.78 -13.27
N ASN A 422 41.47 -49.53 -14.33
CA ASN A 422 41.16 -50.95 -14.49
C ASN A 422 42.47 -51.75 -14.39
N GLU A 423 42.37 -53.08 -14.41
CA GLU A 423 43.53 -53.98 -14.32
C GLU A 423 44.50 -53.82 -15.51
N ASP A 424 43.98 -53.47 -16.70
CA ASP A 424 44.76 -53.14 -17.92
C ASP A 424 45.25 -51.68 -18.00
N GLY A 425 45.09 -50.87 -16.93
CA GLY A 425 45.67 -49.52 -16.82
C GLY A 425 44.68 -48.39 -16.56
N ALA A 426 45.16 -47.15 -16.75
CA ALA A 426 44.44 -45.92 -16.42
C ALA A 426 43.96 -45.18 -17.66
N TYR A 427 42.65 -44.97 -17.78
CA TYR A 427 42.02 -44.26 -18.90
C TYR A 427 41.35 -42.97 -18.41
N GLU A 428 41.55 -41.85 -19.12
CA GLU A 428 40.78 -40.63 -18.87
C GLU A 428 39.42 -40.69 -19.56
N THR A 429 38.35 -40.69 -18.78
CA THR A 429 36.97 -40.55 -19.29
C THR A 429 36.40 -39.18 -18.91
N SER A 430 35.58 -38.62 -19.79
CA SER A 430 34.86 -37.37 -19.54
C SER A 430 33.46 -37.68 -19.02
N GLN A 431 33.16 -37.34 -17.76
CA GLN A 431 31.83 -37.63 -17.20
C GLN A 431 30.73 -36.77 -17.84
N PHE A 432 31.09 -35.58 -18.32
CA PHE A 432 30.23 -34.73 -19.12
C PHE A 432 30.58 -34.86 -20.60
N ARG A 433 29.57 -35.14 -21.44
CA ARG A 433 29.71 -35.00 -22.89
C ARG A 433 30.00 -33.55 -23.24
N SER A 434 30.77 -33.31 -24.31
CA SER A 434 30.88 -31.97 -24.88
C SER A 434 29.50 -31.49 -25.36
N THR A 435 29.21 -30.20 -25.18
CA THR A 435 27.91 -29.58 -25.44
C THR A 435 27.65 -29.38 -26.95
N GLY A 436 27.55 -30.49 -27.68
CA GLY A 436 27.46 -30.52 -29.14
C GLY A 436 26.11 -30.08 -29.71
N ILE A 437 25.03 -30.03 -28.91
CA ILE A 437 23.66 -29.83 -29.43
C ILE A 437 23.20 -28.36 -29.37
N THR A 438 23.52 -27.60 -28.32
CA THR A 438 23.20 -26.14 -28.27
C THR A 438 24.15 -25.31 -27.42
N ARG A 439 24.64 -24.21 -28.00
CA ARG A 439 25.28 -23.07 -27.29
C ARG A 439 24.24 -22.01 -26.83
N ASN A 440 23.01 -22.43 -26.55
CA ASN A 440 21.92 -21.52 -26.22
C ASN A 440 21.08 -22.06 -25.05
N LEU A 441 20.46 -21.14 -24.31
CA LEU A 441 19.70 -21.43 -23.10
C LEU A 441 18.49 -22.35 -23.34
N ASN A 442 17.85 -22.28 -24.52
CA ASN A 442 16.66 -23.11 -24.79
C ASN A 442 17.00 -24.60 -24.91
N GLY A 443 18.04 -24.96 -25.66
CA GLY A 443 18.47 -26.35 -25.76
C GLY A 443 19.19 -26.84 -24.50
N LEU A 444 19.81 -25.95 -23.72
CA LEU A 444 20.28 -26.26 -22.37
C LEU A 444 19.11 -26.63 -21.43
N LEU A 445 18.01 -25.88 -21.46
CA LEU A 445 16.80 -26.20 -20.71
C LEU A 445 16.19 -27.54 -21.16
N GLN A 446 16.23 -27.84 -22.46
CA GLN A 446 15.82 -29.13 -23.01
C GLN A 446 16.74 -30.30 -22.59
N GLU A 447 18.06 -30.11 -22.60
CA GLU A 447 19.06 -31.11 -22.20
C GLU A 447 18.83 -31.61 -20.75
N TYR A 448 18.41 -30.71 -19.86
CA TYR A 448 18.12 -31.00 -18.45
C TYR A 448 16.61 -31.20 -18.16
N ASN A 449 15.81 -31.49 -19.19
CA ASN A 449 14.37 -31.79 -19.11
C ASN A 449 13.51 -30.71 -18.42
N VAL A 450 13.90 -29.43 -18.51
CA VAL A 450 13.07 -28.32 -18.01
C VAL A 450 11.96 -28.04 -19.03
N GLY A 451 10.71 -28.29 -18.64
CA GLY A 451 9.53 -28.09 -19.48
C GLY A 451 9.19 -26.61 -19.70
N VAL A 452 9.84 -25.97 -20.68
CA VAL A 452 9.59 -24.57 -21.05
C VAL A 452 8.44 -24.47 -22.06
N PRO A 453 7.43 -23.60 -21.86
CA PRO A 453 6.40 -23.33 -22.87
C PRO A 453 6.98 -22.75 -24.17
N PRO A 454 6.36 -22.97 -25.34
CA PRO A 454 6.83 -22.42 -26.60
C PRO A 454 6.85 -20.88 -26.57
N ARG A 455 8.03 -20.30 -26.85
CA ARG A 455 8.27 -18.85 -26.83
C ARG A 455 7.46 -18.14 -27.91
N LYS A 456 6.42 -17.39 -27.53
CA LYS A 456 5.71 -16.48 -28.43
C LYS A 456 6.48 -15.16 -28.60
N LYS A 457 6.08 -14.33 -29.57
CA LYS A 457 6.62 -12.96 -29.70
C LYS A 457 5.91 -12.05 -28.70
N TRP A 458 6.61 -11.64 -27.63
CA TRP A 458 6.08 -10.75 -26.59
C TRP A 458 6.89 -9.43 -26.42
N ASN A 459 7.87 -9.18 -27.29
CA ASN A 459 8.81 -8.05 -27.17
C ASN A 459 8.06 -6.70 -27.12
N GLY A 460 8.36 -5.86 -26.12
CA GLY A 460 7.79 -4.51 -26.01
C GLY A 460 6.30 -4.45 -25.62
N MET A 461 5.60 -5.59 -25.50
CA MET A 461 4.23 -5.61 -25.02
C MET A 461 4.17 -5.15 -23.55
N ARG A 462 3.27 -4.21 -23.26
CA ARG A 462 2.92 -3.73 -21.92
C ARG A 462 1.39 -3.56 -21.79
N PRO A 463 0.78 -3.88 -20.64
CA PRO A 463 1.36 -4.58 -19.48
C PRO A 463 1.91 -5.97 -19.83
N ILE A 464 2.83 -6.49 -19.03
CA ILE A 464 3.57 -7.71 -19.36
C ILE A 464 2.61 -8.93 -19.33
N PRO A 465 2.43 -9.68 -20.43
CA PRO A 465 1.42 -10.74 -20.48
C PRO A 465 1.68 -11.87 -19.47
N VAL A 466 0.62 -12.40 -18.85
CA VAL A 466 0.66 -13.48 -17.87
C VAL A 466 1.43 -14.72 -18.37
N GLU A 467 1.22 -15.10 -19.63
CA GLU A 467 1.97 -16.20 -20.28
C GLU A 467 3.47 -15.94 -20.30
N ARG A 468 3.87 -14.67 -20.54
CA ARG A 468 5.28 -14.26 -20.57
C ARG A 468 5.87 -14.33 -19.17
N VAL A 469 5.16 -13.86 -18.14
CA VAL A 469 5.62 -13.97 -16.74
C VAL A 469 5.81 -15.44 -16.36
N LYS A 470 4.84 -16.32 -16.67
CA LYS A 470 4.94 -17.77 -16.44
C LYS A 470 6.15 -18.40 -17.17
N TYR A 471 6.33 -18.09 -18.45
CA TYR A 471 7.51 -18.53 -19.24
C TYR A 471 8.83 -18.08 -18.58
N LEU A 472 8.94 -16.80 -18.20
CA LEU A 472 10.13 -16.21 -17.61
C LEU A 472 10.46 -16.82 -16.24
N SER A 473 9.46 -17.07 -15.40
CA SER A 473 9.63 -17.74 -14.11
C SER A 473 10.11 -19.18 -14.25
N ILE A 474 9.62 -19.92 -15.27
CA ILE A 474 10.07 -21.29 -15.57
C ILE A 474 11.52 -21.29 -16.04
N VAL A 475 11.91 -20.37 -16.94
CA VAL A 475 13.30 -20.24 -17.41
C VAL A 475 14.25 -19.95 -16.24
N ALA A 476 13.95 -18.93 -15.42
CA ALA A 476 14.84 -18.54 -14.32
C ALA A 476 14.96 -19.64 -13.24
N ARG A 477 13.87 -20.30 -12.85
CA ARG A 477 13.92 -21.45 -11.93
C ARG A 477 14.61 -22.67 -12.55
N GLY A 478 14.46 -22.87 -13.86
CA GLY A 478 15.19 -23.90 -14.62
C GLY A 478 16.69 -23.76 -14.49
N MET A 479 17.22 -22.54 -14.60
CA MET A 479 18.67 -22.26 -14.46
C MET A 479 19.21 -22.62 -13.06
N LEU A 480 18.44 -22.41 -11.99
CA LEU A 480 18.80 -22.90 -10.64
C LEU A 480 18.82 -24.44 -10.57
N SER A 481 17.83 -25.09 -11.19
CA SER A 481 17.77 -26.57 -11.22
C SER A 481 18.93 -27.18 -12.02
N ILE A 482 19.33 -26.55 -13.12
CA ILE A 482 20.47 -26.97 -13.94
C ILE A 482 21.77 -26.86 -13.16
N GLU A 483 22.02 -25.74 -12.46
CA GLU A 483 23.24 -25.58 -11.65
C GLU A 483 23.30 -26.61 -10.52
N TYR A 484 22.19 -26.86 -9.83
CA TYR A 484 22.07 -27.91 -8.82
C TYR A 484 22.40 -29.30 -9.38
N GLN A 485 21.86 -29.66 -10.54
CA GLN A 485 22.12 -30.94 -11.20
C GLN A 485 23.57 -31.07 -11.67
N LEU A 486 24.15 -30.01 -12.25
CA LEU A 486 25.56 -29.94 -12.62
C LEU A 486 26.48 -30.11 -11.40
N ARG A 487 26.26 -29.34 -10.33
CA ARG A 487 27.10 -29.34 -9.13
C ARG A 487 27.00 -30.67 -8.37
N SER A 488 25.82 -31.31 -8.34
CA SER A 488 25.64 -32.65 -7.74
C SER A 488 26.22 -33.78 -8.60
N GLN A 489 26.29 -33.62 -9.93
CA GLN A 489 27.12 -34.45 -10.82
C GLN A 489 28.63 -34.16 -10.68
N GLY A 490 29.01 -33.17 -9.86
CA GLY A 490 30.38 -32.76 -9.59
C GLY A 490 31.03 -31.99 -10.74
N TRP A 491 30.25 -31.25 -11.53
CA TRP A 491 30.77 -30.11 -12.29
C TRP A 491 31.13 -28.99 -11.31
N MET A 492 32.22 -28.30 -11.60
CA MET A 492 32.56 -27.04 -10.95
C MET A 492 32.80 -26.01 -12.06
N PRO A 493 32.22 -24.79 -11.97
CA PRO A 493 32.47 -23.75 -12.95
C PRO A 493 33.95 -23.38 -12.96
N SER A 494 34.54 -23.27 -14.16
CA SER A 494 35.95 -22.89 -14.35
C SER A 494 36.26 -21.44 -13.95
N SER A 495 35.22 -20.63 -13.75
CA SER A 495 35.27 -19.18 -13.84
C SER A 495 34.42 -18.51 -12.76
N ILE A 496 34.61 -18.87 -11.48
CA ILE A 496 34.01 -18.09 -10.38
C ILE A 496 34.72 -16.74 -10.30
N CYS A 497 34.24 -15.75 -11.06
CA CYS A 497 34.79 -14.40 -11.01
C CYS A 497 34.62 -13.83 -9.59
N ALA A 498 35.73 -13.59 -8.90
CA ALA A 498 35.81 -12.78 -7.70
C ALA A 498 36.69 -11.56 -8.00
N SER A 499 36.22 -10.37 -7.66
CA SER A 499 37.01 -9.14 -7.76
C SER A 499 38.02 -9.05 -6.61
N SER A 500 39.07 -9.87 -6.65
CA SER A 500 40.22 -9.75 -5.77
C SER A 500 41.33 -8.98 -6.48
N SER A 501 41.84 -7.95 -5.81
CA SER A 501 43.22 -7.49 -6.01
C SER A 501 44.20 -8.66 -5.88
N GLU A 502 45.40 -8.48 -6.42
CA GLU A 502 46.47 -9.50 -6.44
C GLU A 502 46.66 -10.17 -5.07
N GLU A 503 46.61 -11.51 -5.00
CA GLU A 503 47.71 -12.25 -4.39
C GLU A 503 47.80 -13.71 -4.81
N LYS A 504 48.92 -14.35 -4.44
CA LYS A 504 49.34 -15.66 -4.94
C LYS A 504 48.63 -16.79 -4.21
N THR A 505 48.39 -17.90 -4.91
CA THR A 505 48.33 -19.22 -4.27
C THR A 505 49.17 -20.20 -5.07
N LYS A 506 50.30 -20.62 -4.49
CA LYS A 506 51.05 -21.77 -5.02
C LYS A 506 50.16 -23.00 -4.93
N ILE A 507 50.12 -23.81 -5.99
CA ILE A 507 49.77 -25.22 -5.84
C ILE A 507 51.10 -25.95 -5.60
N GLU A 508 51.30 -26.44 -4.38
CA GLU A 508 52.48 -27.25 -4.06
C GLU A 508 52.34 -28.64 -4.68
N VAL A 509 53.19 -28.91 -5.67
CA VAL A 509 53.35 -30.26 -6.23
C VAL A 509 54.34 -30.99 -5.34
N TYR A 510 53.87 -31.95 -4.54
CA TYR A 510 54.74 -32.90 -3.85
C TYR A 510 55.58 -33.68 -4.88
N PRO A 511 56.93 -33.57 -4.87
CA PRO A 511 57.77 -34.37 -5.74
C PRO A 511 57.83 -35.82 -5.22
N PHE A 512 57.76 -36.78 -6.13
CA PHE A 512 58.11 -38.18 -5.80
C PHE A 512 59.63 -38.31 -5.67
N ASP A 513 60.11 -39.06 -4.70
CA ASP A 513 61.52 -39.02 -4.28
C ASP A 513 62.44 -39.84 -5.22
N SER A 514 63.44 -39.19 -5.84
CA SER A 514 64.56 -39.90 -6.49
C SER A 514 65.87 -39.10 -6.59
N LYS A 515 66.72 -39.25 -5.56
CA LYS A 515 68.19 -39.46 -5.61
C LYS A 515 69.10 -38.59 -6.53
N ARG A 516 70.18 -38.09 -5.89
CA ARG A 516 71.57 -37.79 -6.37
C ARG A 516 72.03 -36.33 -6.59
N ASN A 517 72.69 -35.82 -5.54
CA ASN A 517 74.12 -35.40 -5.51
C ASN A 517 74.65 -34.17 -6.29
N LYS A 518 75.34 -33.30 -5.51
CA LYS A 518 76.34 -32.25 -5.88
C LYS A 518 75.78 -31.01 -6.63
N GLY A 519 76.08 -29.76 -6.24
CA GLY A 519 76.68 -29.21 -5.01
C GLY A 519 77.45 -27.88 -5.20
N VAL A 520 77.82 -27.23 -4.07
CA VAL A 520 78.99 -26.32 -3.88
C VAL A 520 78.89 -24.82 -4.30
N LYS A 521 78.97 -23.90 -3.28
CA LYS A 521 79.50 -22.47 -3.30
C LYS A 521 78.70 -21.40 -4.10
N ASP A 522 78.85 -20.07 -3.98
CA ASP A 522 79.45 -19.02 -3.07
C ASP A 522 78.95 -17.62 -3.61
N LEU A 523 79.06 -16.40 -3.03
CA LEU A 523 79.32 -15.79 -1.68
C LEU A 523 78.93 -14.27 -1.71
N GLY A 524 78.88 -13.58 -0.54
CA GLY A 524 78.80 -12.10 -0.38
C GLY A 524 77.39 -11.52 -0.13
N SER A 525 77.09 -10.50 0.71
CA SER A 525 77.73 -9.20 1.09
C SER A 525 77.44 -8.04 0.10
N GLU A 526 77.11 -6.79 0.49
CA GLU A 526 77.28 -6.09 1.79
C GLU A 526 76.21 -4.98 2.10
N LYS A 527 76.53 -4.01 2.98
CA LYS A 527 75.65 -3.16 3.84
C LYS A 527 75.24 -1.75 3.31
N ASN A 528 74.29 -1.12 4.04
CA ASN A 528 74.03 0.34 4.22
C ASN A 528 73.39 1.08 2.99
N SER A 529 72.61 2.18 3.11
CA SER A 529 72.26 3.11 4.22
C SER A 529 70.92 3.86 3.98
N ASP A 530 70.21 4.25 5.05
CA ASP A 530 69.21 5.34 5.10
C ASP A 530 69.89 6.74 5.23
N PRO A 531 69.18 7.91 5.23
CA PRO A 531 67.75 8.19 4.98
C PRO A 531 67.51 9.27 3.90
N ASP A 532 66.26 9.70 3.69
CA ASP A 532 65.89 11.13 3.83
C ASP A 532 64.36 11.37 3.87
N SER A 533 63.93 12.54 4.38
CA SER A 533 62.52 12.86 4.64
C SER A 533 62.08 14.24 4.14
N VAL A 534 60.92 14.34 3.47
CA VAL A 534 60.24 15.62 3.18
C VAL A 534 58.71 15.46 3.28
N GLU A 535 58.09 16.17 4.22
CA GLU A 535 56.68 16.60 4.14
C GLU A 535 56.61 18.00 3.51
N ILE A 536 55.44 18.41 2.96
CA ILE A 536 54.77 19.70 3.29
C ILE A 536 53.45 19.91 2.51
N SER A 537 52.43 20.38 3.25
CA SER A 537 51.17 21.06 2.89
C SER A 537 50.39 20.73 1.60
N GLU A 538 49.20 20.19 1.81
CA GLU A 538 47.90 20.80 1.49
C GLU A 538 47.83 22.00 0.51
N LYS A 539 46.86 21.94 -0.41
CA LYS A 539 46.02 23.09 -0.77
C LYS A 539 44.57 22.65 -1.01
N THR A 540 43.65 23.25 -0.27
CA THR A 540 42.21 23.33 -0.61
C THR A 540 41.97 24.57 -1.46
N GLU A 541 41.06 24.51 -2.44
CA GLU A 541 40.42 25.69 -3.04
C GLU A 541 39.01 25.29 -3.54
N ASP A 542 38.03 26.17 -3.32
CA ASP A 542 36.60 25.92 -3.56
C ASP A 542 36.21 26.06 -5.04
N PHE A 543 35.02 25.55 -5.40
CA PHE A 543 34.30 25.98 -6.60
C PHE A 543 32.81 26.21 -6.32
N LEU A 544 32.26 27.21 -7.01
CA LEU A 544 30.86 27.66 -7.03
C LEU A 544 29.99 26.77 -7.93
#